data_AF-A0A1F8U690-F1
#
_entry.id   AF-A0A1F8U690-F1
#
_cell.length_a   1.000
_cell.length_b   1.000
_cell.length_c   1.000
_cell.angle_alpha   90.00
_cell.angle_beta   90.00
_cell.angle_gamma   90.00
#
_symmetry.space_group_name_H-M   'P 1'
#
loop_
_entity.id
_entity.type
_entity.pdbx_description
1 polymer ?
#
loop_
_entity_poly.entity_id
_entity_poly.type
_entity_poly.pdbx_seq_one_letter_code
_entity_poly.pdbx_strand_id
1 'polypeptide(L)'
;VLRSTASINSFIGSGEITAAVRETMEVPAGKPTIREILRSDIKITGKDYKLTEGRIIANGELNISTLYIGDDENRSLQYMEHELPFTQFIDQSGVDEASFCELDYVITDSAFEPEEDSDGELRFLKGEIELRISADSFGRKDVEIIEDAYSPNSRIALDKEPIKMEETVVESKSQVILKDTIFIQEDSPDISEIFNVLYRPSISDCRISDDRLDIAGALGSNVLYLANNSEQPVYCCEQDIPFKHGVDIKGVKAEMGCDIVMNLEHCSYSMVSAKEVEIRVVLGISARIIKQVVIPVISKAAELPQDEKRVASQPSITIYFAQAGDNLWKVAKKYYTTIEELKKTNALGDSEILTAGEQILIPRKLK
;
A
#
# COMPACT_ATOMS: atom_id res chain seq x y z
N VAL A 1 -7.44 21.89 -30.64
CA VAL A 1 -6.81 20.67 -30.07
C VAL A 1 -7.91 19.79 -29.51
N LEU A 2 -7.77 18.47 -29.57
CA LEU A 2 -8.64 17.51 -28.91
C LEU A 2 -8.01 17.17 -27.57
N ARG A 3 -8.82 17.18 -26.53
CA ARG A 3 -8.40 16.91 -25.17
C ARG A 3 -9.15 15.69 -24.65
N SER A 4 -8.47 14.90 -23.85
CA SER A 4 -9.09 13.86 -23.04
C SER A 4 -8.56 13.96 -21.61
N THR A 5 -9.24 13.27 -20.69
CA THR A 5 -8.86 13.24 -19.29
C THR A 5 -8.35 11.85 -18.96
N ALA A 6 -7.20 11.77 -18.31
CA ALA A 6 -6.69 10.54 -17.75
C ALA A 6 -6.66 10.64 -16.22
N SER A 7 -7.22 9.64 -15.54
CA SER A 7 -7.08 9.51 -14.09
C SER A 7 -5.79 8.79 -13.76
N ILE A 8 -4.98 9.37 -12.90
CA ILE A 8 -3.70 8.82 -12.47
C ILE A 8 -3.62 8.78 -10.94
N ASN A 9 -2.84 7.84 -10.42
CA ASN A 9 -2.35 7.95 -9.05
C ASN A 9 -1.26 9.01 -9.02
N SER A 10 -1.50 10.08 -8.25
CA SER A 10 -0.53 11.14 -8.02
C SER A 10 -0.01 11.00 -6.60
N PHE A 11 1.31 11.03 -6.48
CA PHE A 11 1.95 11.28 -5.20
C PHE A 11 1.49 12.64 -4.65
N ILE A 12 1.02 12.66 -3.41
CA ILE A 12 0.60 13.87 -2.69
C ILE A 12 1.78 14.43 -1.91
N GLY A 13 2.51 13.55 -1.22
CA GLY A 13 3.66 13.92 -0.40
C GLY A 13 4.13 12.77 0.50
N SER A 14 5.23 13.01 1.18
CA SER A 14 5.71 12.18 2.29
C SER A 14 5.60 12.97 3.60
N GLY A 15 5.20 12.29 4.66
CA GLY A 15 5.23 12.79 6.03
C GLY A 15 6.07 11.87 6.90
N GLU A 16 6.64 12.42 7.97
CA GLU A 16 7.32 11.64 9.00
C GLU A 16 7.00 12.25 10.36
N ILE A 17 6.81 11.39 11.36
CA ILE A 17 6.79 11.76 12.76
C ILE A 17 7.72 10.86 13.56
N THR A 18 8.41 11.44 14.52
CA THR A 18 9.12 10.70 15.56
C THR A 18 8.46 11.00 16.90
N ALA A 19 8.07 9.95 17.62
CA ALA A 19 7.36 10.04 18.89
C ALA A 19 8.05 9.17 19.95
N ALA A 20 8.17 9.71 21.17
CA ALA A 20 8.64 8.96 22.32
C ALA A 20 7.45 8.44 23.12
N VAL A 21 7.30 7.13 23.20
CA VAL A 21 6.33 6.45 24.07
C VAL A 21 7.02 6.16 25.39
N ARG A 22 6.52 6.75 26.48
CA ARG A 22 7.05 6.55 27.83
C ARG A 22 5.98 5.92 28.69
N GLU A 23 6.30 4.81 29.33
CA GLU A 23 5.36 4.09 30.18
C GLU A 23 6.09 3.40 31.34
N THR A 24 5.39 3.27 32.47
CA THR A 24 5.86 2.52 33.64
C THR A 24 5.05 1.24 33.75
N MET A 25 5.72 0.11 33.53
CA MET A 25 5.10 -1.21 33.44
C MET A 25 5.33 -2.00 34.73
N GLU A 26 4.28 -2.50 35.35
CA GLU A 26 4.39 -3.26 36.61
C GLU A 26 4.86 -4.70 36.37
N VAL A 27 5.76 -5.20 37.22
CA VAL A 27 6.14 -6.62 37.25
C VAL A 27 4.94 -7.42 37.76
N PRO A 28 4.51 -8.50 37.07
CA PRO A 28 3.39 -9.32 37.52
C PRO A 28 3.54 -9.81 38.97
N ALA A 29 2.45 -9.84 39.74
CA ALA A 29 2.46 -10.16 41.19
C ALA A 29 3.03 -11.55 41.55
N GLY A 30 3.10 -12.48 40.60
CA GLY A 30 3.68 -13.82 40.79
C GLY A 30 5.17 -13.93 40.47
N LYS A 31 5.81 -12.85 40.02
CA LYS A 31 7.22 -12.86 39.60
C LYS A 31 8.09 -12.07 40.60
N PRO A 32 9.35 -12.47 40.82
CA PRO A 32 10.26 -11.78 41.72
C PRO A 32 10.56 -10.37 41.20
N THR A 33 11.08 -9.51 42.09
CA THR A 33 11.56 -8.17 41.76
C THR A 33 12.70 -8.23 40.74
N ILE A 34 12.92 -7.13 40.02
CA ILE A 34 13.97 -7.05 38.99
C ILE A 34 15.32 -6.85 39.69
N ARG A 35 16.26 -7.76 39.46
CA ARG A 35 17.67 -7.58 39.83
C ARG A 35 18.49 -6.97 38.70
N GLU A 36 18.34 -7.50 37.49
CA GLU A 36 19.10 -7.10 36.31
C GLU A 36 18.29 -7.36 35.05
N ILE A 37 18.15 -6.36 34.18
CA ILE A 37 17.52 -6.53 32.86
C ILE A 37 18.56 -7.16 31.93
N LEU A 38 18.19 -8.29 31.31
CA LEU A 38 19.04 -8.98 30.35
C LEU A 38 18.77 -8.51 28.92
N ARG A 39 17.49 -8.37 28.57
CA ARG A 39 17.06 -7.99 27.21
C ARG A 39 15.60 -7.53 27.21
N SER A 40 15.29 -6.55 26.38
CA SER A 40 13.91 -6.20 26.04
C SER A 40 13.78 -6.17 24.52
N ASP A 41 12.83 -6.93 23.99
CA ASP A 41 12.47 -6.93 22.57
C ASP A 41 11.10 -6.26 22.39
N ILE A 42 10.95 -5.45 21.35
CA ILE A 42 9.70 -4.73 21.06
C ILE A 42 9.19 -5.15 19.69
N LYS A 43 7.91 -5.53 19.61
CA LYS A 43 7.21 -5.87 18.36
C LYS A 43 6.03 -4.94 18.14
N ILE A 44 5.91 -4.40 16.93
CA ILE A 44 4.75 -3.59 16.53
C ILE A 44 3.70 -4.49 15.87
N THR A 45 2.52 -4.61 16.48
CA THR A 45 1.35 -5.30 15.92
C THR A 45 0.20 -4.32 15.72
N GLY A 46 -0.92 -4.81 15.16
CA GLY A 46 -2.16 -4.05 15.08
C GLY A 46 -2.04 -2.76 14.25
N LYS A 47 -1.09 -2.71 13.31
CA LYS A 47 -0.84 -1.52 12.47
C LYS A 47 -2.07 -1.22 11.63
N ASP A 48 -2.67 -0.07 11.86
CA ASP A 48 -3.77 0.46 11.05
C ASP A 48 -3.65 1.97 10.93
N TYR A 49 -4.32 2.55 9.93
CA TYR A 49 -4.37 3.99 9.79
C TYR A 49 -5.73 4.47 9.29
N LYS A 50 -6.05 5.71 9.65
CA LYS A 50 -7.21 6.42 9.16
C LYS A 50 -6.80 7.74 8.53
N LEU A 51 -7.42 8.07 7.41
CA LEU A 51 -7.22 9.34 6.72
C LEU A 51 -8.36 10.30 7.04
N THR A 52 -7.99 11.55 7.21
CA THR A 52 -8.87 12.70 7.41
C THR A 52 -8.32 13.87 6.61
N GLU A 53 -9.10 14.93 6.44
CA GLU A 53 -8.65 16.10 5.69
C GLU A 53 -7.35 16.68 6.28
N GLY A 54 -6.27 16.56 5.50
CA GLY A 54 -4.94 17.06 5.84
C GLY A 54 -4.17 16.25 6.89
N ARG A 55 -4.63 15.06 7.29
CA ARG A 55 -4.01 14.30 8.39
C ARG A 55 -4.17 12.79 8.28
N ILE A 56 -3.10 12.09 8.64
CA ILE A 56 -3.02 10.64 8.79
C ILE A 56 -2.99 10.31 10.28
N ILE A 57 -3.87 9.41 10.72
CA ILE A 57 -3.93 8.90 12.09
C ILE A 57 -3.38 7.48 12.05
N ALA A 58 -2.16 7.28 12.54
CA ALA A 58 -1.48 5.99 12.58
C ALA A 58 -1.66 5.33 13.94
N ASN A 59 -2.12 4.09 13.97
CA ASN A 59 -2.33 3.30 15.18
C ASN A 59 -1.46 2.04 15.17
N GLY A 60 -1.18 1.51 16.35
CA GLY A 60 -0.55 0.21 16.55
C GLY A 60 -0.38 -0.12 18.02
N GLU A 61 0.21 -1.28 18.28
CA GLU A 61 0.50 -1.79 19.61
C GLU A 61 1.98 -2.14 19.72
N LEU A 62 2.65 -1.65 20.77
CA LEU A 62 4.00 -2.04 21.15
C LEU A 62 3.91 -3.22 22.11
N ASN A 63 4.34 -4.40 21.67
CA ASN A 63 4.44 -5.60 22.49
C ASN A 63 5.87 -5.71 22.99
N ILE A 64 6.06 -5.51 24.29
CA ILE A 64 7.37 -5.46 24.93
C ILE A 64 7.56 -6.78 25.68
N SER A 65 8.55 -7.57 25.28
CA SER A 65 8.95 -8.80 25.96
C SER A 65 10.29 -8.56 26.66
N THR A 66 10.31 -8.64 27.99
CA THR A 66 11.52 -8.38 28.79
C THR A 66 12.00 -9.63 29.50
N LEU A 67 13.28 -9.96 29.30
CA LEU A 67 14.04 -10.97 30.01
C LEU A 67 14.87 -10.32 31.11
N TYR A 68 14.80 -10.83 32.34
CA TYR A 68 15.52 -10.28 33.47
C TYR A 68 15.91 -11.38 34.47
N ILE A 69 16.84 -11.06 35.36
CA ILE A 69 17.17 -11.87 36.52
C ILE A 69 16.31 -11.38 37.69
N GLY A 70 15.59 -12.29 38.34
CA GLY A 70 14.84 -12.02 39.56
C GLY A 70 15.75 -11.83 40.77
N ASP A 71 15.38 -10.93 41.69
CA ASP A 71 16.04 -10.84 43.01
C ASP A 71 15.42 -11.83 43.99
N ASP A 72 15.53 -13.12 43.66
CA ASP A 72 15.20 -14.23 44.53
C ASP A 72 16.47 -15.01 44.95
N GLU A 73 16.32 -16.00 45.82
CA GLU A 73 17.45 -16.79 46.32
C GLU A 73 18.25 -17.49 45.22
N ASN A 74 17.60 -17.81 44.10
CA ASN A 74 18.18 -18.59 43.01
C ASN A 74 18.68 -17.73 41.85
N ARG A 75 18.47 -16.41 41.90
CA ARG A 75 18.66 -15.49 40.75
C ARG A 75 17.99 -16.06 39.50
N SER A 76 16.73 -16.45 39.66
CA SER A 76 15.99 -17.13 38.60
C SER A 76 15.87 -16.21 37.38
N LEU A 77 15.94 -16.83 36.21
CA LEU A 77 15.73 -16.12 34.96
C LEU A 77 14.21 -15.99 34.75
N GLN A 78 13.76 -14.78 34.50
CA GLN A 78 12.35 -14.41 34.45
C GLN A 78 12.04 -13.68 33.15
N TYR A 79 10.82 -13.83 32.67
CA TYR A 79 10.28 -13.02 31.57
C TYR A 79 9.01 -12.27 31.98
N MET A 80 8.68 -11.18 31.29
CA MET A 80 7.38 -10.53 31.37
C MET A 80 7.01 -9.86 30.04
N GLU A 81 5.71 -9.67 29.82
CA GLU A 81 5.17 -9.07 28.59
C GLU A 81 4.21 -7.93 28.93
N HIS A 82 4.28 -6.85 28.15
CA HIS A 82 3.40 -5.69 28.25
C HIS A 82 2.96 -5.24 26.85
N GLU A 83 1.70 -4.82 26.74
CA GLU A 83 1.10 -4.32 25.50
C GLU A 83 0.74 -2.84 25.66
N LEU A 84 1.36 -1.97 24.86
CA LEU A 84 1.15 -0.53 24.92
C LEU A 84 0.55 -0.02 23.59
N PRO A 85 -0.73 0.36 23.56
CA PRO A 85 -1.32 0.96 22.36
C PRO A 85 -0.77 2.38 22.14
N PHE A 86 -0.60 2.76 20.89
CA PHE A 86 -0.24 4.13 20.51
C PHE A 86 -1.10 4.65 19.36
N THR A 87 -1.25 5.97 19.34
CA THR A 87 -1.82 6.71 18.21
C THR A 87 -0.93 7.91 17.93
N GLN A 88 -0.54 8.06 16.67
CA GLN A 88 0.26 9.19 16.19
C GLN A 88 -0.45 9.90 15.05
N PHE A 89 -0.14 11.18 14.90
CA PHE A 89 -0.76 12.05 13.91
C PHE A 89 0.32 12.62 13.00
N ILE A 90 0.17 12.39 11.70
CA ILE A 90 1.05 12.97 10.67
C ILE A 90 0.21 13.99 9.92
N ASP A 91 0.52 15.28 10.10
CA ASP A 91 -0.12 16.34 9.34
C ASP A 91 0.45 16.33 7.91
N GLN A 92 -0.43 16.13 6.92
CA GLN A 92 -0.05 16.06 5.52
C GLN A 92 -1.12 16.71 4.63
N SER A 93 -0.81 17.92 4.16
CA SER A 93 -1.67 18.68 3.27
C SER A 93 -2.00 17.93 1.98
N GLY A 94 -3.27 17.98 1.57
CA GLY A 94 -3.76 17.36 0.33
C GLY A 94 -4.20 15.91 0.47
N VAL A 95 -4.02 15.29 1.63
CA VAL A 95 -4.60 13.99 1.97
C VAL A 95 -6.07 14.17 2.37
N ASP A 96 -6.92 13.26 1.91
CA ASP A 96 -8.34 13.17 2.25
C ASP A 96 -8.77 11.71 2.44
N GLU A 97 -10.07 11.47 2.68
CA GLU A 97 -10.63 10.13 2.89
C GLU A 97 -10.57 9.23 1.62
N ALA A 98 -10.37 9.81 0.44
CA ALA A 98 -10.25 9.09 -0.83
C ALA A 98 -8.79 8.81 -1.23
N SER A 99 -7.85 9.37 -0.47
CA SER A 99 -6.43 9.10 -0.60
C SER A 99 -6.08 7.71 -0.04
N PHE A 100 -4.88 7.25 -0.32
CA PHE A 100 -4.31 6.07 0.33
C PHE A 100 -2.87 6.36 0.77
N CYS A 101 -2.40 5.64 1.79
CA CYS A 101 -1.08 5.85 2.35
C CYS A 101 -0.36 4.54 2.58
N GLU A 102 0.95 4.55 2.38
CA GLU A 102 1.86 3.49 2.81
C GLU A 102 2.61 3.99 4.03
N LEU A 103 2.47 3.27 5.14
CA LEU A 103 3.10 3.62 6.40
C LEU A 103 4.20 2.61 6.73
N ASP A 104 5.38 3.13 7.06
CA ASP A 104 6.48 2.35 7.62
C ASP A 104 6.71 2.75 9.07
N TYR A 105 6.97 1.76 9.92
CA TYR A 105 7.07 1.92 11.37
C TYR A 105 8.41 1.34 11.82
N VAL A 106 9.26 2.18 12.39
CA VAL A 106 10.62 1.81 12.81
C VAL A 106 10.83 2.24 14.25
N ILE A 107 11.25 1.30 15.10
CA ILE A 107 11.77 1.62 16.42
C ILE A 107 13.21 2.07 16.24
N THR A 108 13.48 3.34 16.52
CA THR A 108 14.81 3.95 16.32
C THR A 108 15.70 3.81 17.54
N ASP A 109 15.11 3.86 18.73
CA ASP A 109 15.80 3.68 20.00
C ASP A 109 14.84 3.13 21.06
N SER A 110 15.39 2.48 22.08
CA SER A 110 14.61 2.03 23.24
C SER A 110 15.48 1.86 24.47
N ALA A 111 15.03 2.39 25.60
CA ALA A 111 15.68 2.24 26.90
C ALA A 111 14.68 1.69 27.93
N PHE A 112 15.15 0.78 28.78
CA PHE A 112 14.36 0.18 29.86
C PHE A 112 15.16 0.21 31.15
N GLU A 113 14.56 0.77 32.21
CA GLU A 113 15.18 0.93 33.53
C GLU A 113 14.25 0.39 34.62
N PRO A 114 14.75 -0.38 35.60
CA PRO A 114 13.93 -0.81 36.72
C PRO A 114 13.69 0.36 37.69
N GLU A 115 12.49 0.44 38.25
CA GLU A 115 12.06 1.48 39.18
C GLU A 115 11.46 0.86 40.45
N GLU A 116 11.71 1.52 41.59
CA GLU A 116 11.23 1.11 42.91
C GLU A 116 9.73 1.39 43.07
N ASP A 117 9.03 0.51 43.78
CA ASP A 117 7.69 0.78 44.27
C ASP A 117 7.70 1.56 45.60
N SER A 118 6.54 1.69 46.24
CA SER A 118 6.42 2.38 47.53
C SER A 118 7.19 1.73 48.68
N ASP A 119 7.53 0.45 48.53
CA ASP A 119 8.22 -0.35 49.54
C ASP A 119 9.74 -0.42 49.27
N GLY A 120 10.21 0.24 48.20
CA GLY A 120 11.63 0.28 47.81
C GLY A 120 12.06 -0.94 47.00
N GLU A 121 11.12 -1.75 46.51
CA GLU A 121 11.39 -2.94 45.71
C GLU A 121 11.33 -2.62 44.21
N LEU A 122 12.28 -3.12 43.42
CA LEU A 122 12.31 -2.92 41.96
C LEU A 122 11.18 -3.71 41.26
N ARG A 123 9.97 -3.16 41.30
CA ARG A 123 8.71 -3.76 40.84
C ARG A 123 8.12 -3.08 39.61
N PHE A 124 8.79 -2.06 39.09
CA PHE A 124 8.39 -1.37 37.87
C PHE A 124 9.51 -1.41 36.83
N LEU A 125 9.11 -1.41 35.56
CA LEU A 125 9.97 -1.27 34.40
C LEU A 125 9.56 0.01 33.67
N LYS A 126 10.40 1.03 33.76
CA LYS A 126 10.24 2.27 33.01
C LYS A 126 10.78 2.07 31.60
N GLY A 127 9.90 2.14 30.61
CA GLY A 127 10.26 2.07 29.20
C GLY A 127 10.21 3.43 28.53
N GLU A 128 11.20 3.75 27.72
CA GLU A 128 11.23 4.89 26.81
C GLU A 128 11.55 4.37 25.41
N ILE A 129 10.57 4.43 24.51
CA ILE A 129 10.62 3.85 23.17
C ILE A 129 10.48 4.97 22.16
N GLU A 130 11.47 5.14 21.28
CA GLU A 130 11.41 6.08 20.17
C GLU A 130 10.90 5.38 18.91
N LEU A 131 9.72 5.81 18.46
CA LEU A 131 9.03 5.29 17.29
C LEU A 131 9.04 6.35 16.19
N ARG A 132 9.59 5.98 15.04
CA ARG A 132 9.46 6.74 13.80
C ARG A 132 8.39 6.11 12.92
N ILE A 133 7.50 6.94 12.41
CA ILE A 133 6.48 6.57 11.44
C ILE A 133 6.64 7.47 10.22
N SER A 134 6.94 6.88 9.07
CA SER A 134 6.94 7.57 7.77
C SER A 134 5.68 7.17 7.00
N ALA A 135 5.16 8.10 6.21
CA ALA A 135 3.95 7.90 5.42
C ALA A 135 4.13 8.49 4.02
N ASP A 136 3.97 7.67 2.99
CA ASP A 136 3.86 8.10 1.60
C ASP A 136 2.39 8.10 1.19
N SER A 137 1.87 9.27 0.80
CA SER A 137 0.46 9.42 0.47
C SER A 137 0.24 9.67 -1.01
N PHE A 138 -0.83 9.09 -1.52
CA PHE A 138 -1.22 9.13 -2.91
C PHE A 138 -2.71 9.41 -3.03
N GLY A 139 -3.09 10.09 -4.11
CA GLY A 139 -4.47 10.41 -4.41
C GLY A 139 -4.74 10.31 -5.89
N ARG A 140 -6.02 10.18 -6.24
CA ARG A 140 -6.45 10.22 -7.63
C ARG A 140 -6.40 11.64 -8.14
N LYS A 141 -5.73 11.84 -9.27
CA LYS A 141 -5.70 13.12 -9.98
C LYS A 141 -6.12 12.94 -11.41
N ASP A 142 -7.07 13.75 -11.85
CA ASP A 142 -7.43 13.84 -13.26
C ASP A 142 -6.51 14.83 -13.95
N VAL A 143 -5.83 14.37 -15.00
CA VAL A 143 -4.93 15.17 -15.81
C VAL A 143 -5.50 15.29 -17.21
N GLU A 144 -5.62 16.54 -17.67
CA GLU A 144 -6.03 16.83 -19.04
C GLU A 144 -4.84 16.64 -19.98
N ILE A 145 -5.03 15.79 -20.98
CA ILE A 145 -4.01 15.45 -21.98
C ILE A 145 -4.44 15.94 -23.36
N ILE A 146 -3.48 16.41 -24.15
CA ILE A 146 -3.73 16.75 -25.56
C ILE A 146 -3.64 15.45 -26.37
N GLU A 147 -4.80 14.91 -26.70
CA GLU A 147 -4.90 13.67 -27.49
C GLU A 147 -4.55 13.92 -28.96
N ASP A 148 -4.96 15.05 -29.50
CA ASP A 148 -4.77 15.35 -30.93
C ASP A 148 -4.73 16.86 -31.19
N ALA A 149 -4.14 17.26 -32.30
CA ALA A 149 -4.09 18.64 -32.74
C ALA A 149 -4.11 18.73 -34.27
N TYR A 150 -4.79 19.75 -34.79
CA TYR A 150 -4.67 20.15 -36.18
C TYR A 150 -4.89 21.65 -36.30
N SER A 151 -4.46 22.22 -37.43
CA SER A 151 -4.69 23.61 -37.80
C SER A 151 -5.52 23.64 -39.09
N PRO A 152 -6.58 24.45 -39.17
CA PRO A 152 -7.26 24.76 -40.42
C PRO A 152 -6.35 25.44 -41.46
N ASN A 153 -5.29 26.12 -40.98
CA ASN A 153 -4.46 27.01 -41.77
C ASN A 153 -3.11 26.42 -42.15
N SER A 154 -2.74 25.27 -41.61
CA SER A 154 -1.43 24.68 -41.85
C SER A 154 -1.41 23.20 -41.54
N ARG A 155 -0.47 22.49 -42.15
CA ARG A 155 -0.22 21.10 -41.76
C ARG A 155 0.59 21.11 -40.48
N ILE A 156 0.22 20.25 -39.54
CA ILE A 156 0.97 20.05 -38.31
C ILE A 156 1.43 18.59 -38.29
N ALA A 157 2.73 18.37 -38.08
CA ALA A 157 3.28 17.08 -37.68
C ALA A 157 3.31 17.01 -36.15
N LEU A 158 2.81 15.90 -35.61
CA LEU A 158 2.80 15.64 -34.18
C LEU A 158 3.65 14.42 -33.89
N ASP A 159 4.61 14.57 -33.00
CA ASP A 159 5.33 13.44 -32.42
C ASP A 159 4.64 13.07 -31.10
N LYS A 160 4.37 11.77 -30.92
CA LYS A 160 3.72 11.23 -29.74
C LYS A 160 4.63 10.23 -29.05
N GLU A 161 4.72 10.34 -27.74
CA GLU A 161 5.48 9.44 -26.89
C GLU A 161 4.53 8.73 -25.90
N PRO A 162 4.68 7.39 -25.72
CA PRO A 162 3.87 6.66 -24.77
C PRO A 162 4.39 6.93 -23.35
N ILE A 163 3.53 7.46 -22.49
CA ILE A 163 3.76 7.49 -21.04
C ILE A 163 3.05 6.29 -20.43
N LYS A 164 3.80 5.48 -19.68
CA LYS A 164 3.27 4.35 -18.91
C LYS A 164 2.98 4.82 -17.50
N MET A 165 1.80 4.51 -16.99
CA MET A 165 1.35 4.91 -15.67
C MET A 165 0.60 3.74 -15.02
N GLU A 166 0.43 3.82 -13.72
CA GLU A 166 -0.34 2.85 -12.94
C GLU A 166 -1.59 3.51 -12.40
N GLU A 167 -2.70 2.80 -12.51
CA GLU A 167 -3.98 3.19 -11.92
C GLU A 167 -4.40 2.12 -10.93
N THR A 168 -4.65 2.51 -9.68
CA THR A 168 -5.22 1.62 -8.67
C THR A 168 -6.65 1.30 -9.08
N VAL A 169 -6.93 0.03 -9.32
CA VAL A 169 -8.26 -0.47 -9.66
C VAL A 169 -9.06 -0.68 -8.38
N VAL A 170 -8.44 -1.32 -7.39
CA VAL A 170 -9.08 -1.65 -6.13
C VAL A 170 -8.05 -1.88 -5.02
N GLU A 171 -8.44 -1.57 -3.80
CA GLU A 171 -7.77 -2.00 -2.58
C GLU A 171 -8.66 -2.99 -1.84
N SER A 172 -8.07 -4.08 -1.34
CA SER A 172 -8.77 -5.12 -0.58
C SER A 172 -7.98 -5.46 0.67
N LYS A 173 -8.68 -5.49 1.81
CA LYS A 173 -8.14 -5.95 3.10
C LYS A 173 -8.75 -7.30 3.42
N SER A 174 -7.92 -8.24 3.86
CA SER A 174 -8.32 -9.61 4.23
C SER A 174 -7.44 -10.13 5.35
N GLN A 175 -7.83 -11.26 5.97
CA GLN A 175 -7.11 -11.84 7.09
C GLN A 175 -6.90 -13.35 6.88
N VAL A 176 -5.74 -13.83 7.29
CA VAL A 176 -5.41 -15.26 7.40
C VAL A 176 -5.17 -15.59 8.85
N ILE A 177 -5.89 -16.58 9.39
CA ILE A 177 -5.64 -17.10 10.72
C ILE A 177 -4.82 -18.38 10.59
N LEU A 178 -3.59 -18.33 11.07
CA LEU A 178 -2.67 -19.46 11.13
C LEU A 178 -2.71 -20.05 12.53
N LYS A 179 -3.02 -21.35 12.62
CA LYS A 179 -2.95 -22.14 13.85
C LYS A 179 -2.12 -23.37 13.54
N ASP A 180 -0.98 -23.50 14.22
CA ASP A 180 -0.06 -24.61 13.99
C ASP A 180 0.69 -24.95 15.28
N THR A 181 1.35 -26.10 15.28
CA THR A 181 2.24 -26.54 16.35
C THR A 181 3.67 -26.51 15.86
N ILE A 182 4.52 -25.80 16.59
CA ILE A 182 5.97 -25.78 16.39
C ILE A 182 6.57 -26.91 17.22
N PHE A 183 7.37 -27.75 16.57
CA PHE A 183 8.00 -28.92 17.20
C PHE A 183 9.48 -28.65 17.45
N ILE A 184 9.89 -28.76 18.71
CA ILE A 184 11.30 -28.69 19.10
C ILE A 184 11.98 -30.00 18.71
N GLN A 185 13.17 -29.89 18.11
CA GLN A 185 13.95 -31.05 17.68
C GLN A 185 14.30 -31.96 18.88
N GLU A 186 14.36 -33.28 18.65
CA GLU A 186 14.59 -34.25 19.73
C GLU A 186 15.94 -34.09 20.45
N ASP A 187 16.95 -33.59 19.73
CA ASP A 187 18.30 -33.33 20.24
C ASP A 187 18.44 -32.00 20.98
N SER A 188 17.47 -31.09 20.78
CA SER A 188 17.40 -29.84 21.54
C SER A 188 16.91 -30.11 22.96
N PRO A 189 17.28 -29.33 23.98
CA PRO A 189 16.78 -29.56 25.33
C PRO A 189 15.29 -29.20 25.48
N ASP A 190 14.67 -29.66 26.58
CA ASP A 190 13.24 -29.43 26.84
C ASP A 190 12.94 -27.97 27.18
N ILE A 191 11.81 -27.47 26.68
CA ILE A 191 11.28 -26.16 27.03
C ILE A 191 10.90 -26.17 28.52
N SER A 192 11.45 -25.21 29.26
CA SER A 192 10.98 -24.81 30.58
C SER A 192 9.93 -23.71 30.48
N GLU A 193 10.20 -22.69 29.66
CA GLU A 193 9.36 -21.51 29.52
C GLU A 193 9.59 -20.89 28.13
N ILE A 194 8.54 -20.35 27.51
CA ILE A 194 8.69 -19.64 26.24
C ILE A 194 9.00 -18.19 26.55
N PHE A 195 10.11 -17.68 26.01
CA PHE A 195 10.50 -16.29 26.18
C PHE A 195 9.82 -15.39 25.14
N ASN A 196 9.89 -15.78 23.87
CA ASN A 196 9.34 -14.97 22.79
C ASN A 196 9.14 -15.80 21.52
N VAL A 197 8.16 -15.45 20.70
CA VAL A 197 8.05 -15.94 19.32
C VAL A 197 8.11 -14.78 18.35
N LEU A 198 9.09 -14.82 17.45
CA LEU A 198 9.30 -13.82 16.41
C LEU A 198 8.79 -14.35 15.08
N TYR A 199 8.00 -13.54 14.38
CA TYR A 199 7.36 -13.93 13.12
C TYR A 199 7.89 -13.10 11.96
N ARG A 200 8.16 -13.75 10.83
CA ARG A 200 8.56 -13.12 9.57
C ARG A 200 7.70 -13.67 8.43
N PRO A 201 6.57 -13.02 8.10
CA PRO A 201 5.74 -13.44 6.98
C PRO A 201 6.44 -13.12 5.66
N SER A 202 6.32 -14.02 4.69
CA SER A 202 6.91 -13.89 3.36
C SER A 202 5.94 -14.38 2.29
N ILE A 203 5.94 -13.71 1.14
CA ILE A 203 5.12 -14.10 -0.02
C ILE A 203 6.01 -14.89 -0.97
N SER A 204 5.52 -16.06 -1.38
CA SER A 204 6.18 -16.93 -2.34
C SER A 204 5.58 -16.85 -3.74
N ASP A 205 4.26 -16.60 -3.84
CA ASP A 205 3.53 -16.53 -5.11
C ASP A 205 2.26 -15.67 -4.94
N CYS A 206 1.92 -14.93 -5.98
CA CYS A 206 0.73 -14.08 -6.06
C CYS A 206 0.17 -14.17 -7.46
N ARG A 207 -1.11 -14.57 -7.59
CA ARG A 207 -1.77 -14.74 -8.89
C ARG A 207 -3.13 -14.10 -8.90
N ILE A 208 -3.37 -13.29 -9.91
CA ILE A 208 -4.69 -12.76 -10.22
C ILE A 208 -5.31 -13.64 -11.30
N SER A 209 -6.55 -14.04 -11.07
CA SER A 209 -7.44 -14.66 -12.04
C SER A 209 -8.75 -13.86 -12.07
N ASP A 210 -9.64 -14.15 -13.03
CA ASP A 210 -10.90 -13.42 -13.16
C ASP A 210 -11.66 -13.39 -11.83
N ASP A 211 -11.85 -12.18 -11.29
CA ASP A 211 -12.50 -11.89 -10.01
C ASP A 211 -11.83 -12.46 -8.74
N ARG A 212 -10.58 -12.93 -8.79
CA ARG A 212 -9.93 -13.61 -7.66
C ARG A 212 -8.42 -13.39 -7.58
N LEU A 213 -7.94 -13.13 -6.38
CA LEU A 213 -6.53 -13.06 -6.01
C LEU A 213 -6.16 -14.27 -5.14
N ASP A 214 -5.21 -15.09 -5.59
CA ASP A 214 -4.65 -16.19 -4.80
C ASP A 214 -3.21 -15.85 -4.37
N ILE A 215 -2.96 -15.98 -3.08
CA ILE A 215 -1.70 -15.64 -2.40
C ILE A 215 -1.17 -16.91 -1.74
N ALA A 216 0.12 -17.19 -1.94
CA ALA A 216 0.82 -18.25 -1.22
C ALA A 216 2.08 -17.69 -0.57
N GLY A 217 2.33 -18.10 0.67
CA GLY A 217 3.47 -17.61 1.44
C GLY A 217 3.86 -18.57 2.56
N ALA A 218 4.81 -18.12 3.38
CA ALA A 218 5.20 -18.81 4.59
C ALA A 218 5.37 -17.81 5.73
N LEU A 219 4.96 -18.23 6.93
CA LEU A 219 5.22 -17.53 8.17
C LEU A 219 6.43 -18.18 8.84
N GLY A 220 7.60 -17.58 8.69
CA GLY A 220 8.79 -18.00 9.43
C GLY A 220 8.62 -17.66 10.90
N SER A 221 8.72 -18.68 11.76
CA SER A 221 8.47 -18.57 13.20
C SER A 221 9.70 -18.98 13.98
N ASN A 222 10.26 -18.06 14.77
CA ASN A 222 11.42 -18.28 15.62
C ASN A 222 10.96 -18.30 17.07
N VAL A 223 10.95 -19.48 17.70
CA VAL A 223 10.63 -19.66 19.12
C VAL A 223 11.89 -19.54 19.94
N LEU A 224 12.00 -18.48 20.73
CA LEU A 224 13.00 -18.30 21.77
C LEU A 224 12.47 -18.86 23.07
N TYR A 225 13.19 -19.81 23.67
CA TYR A 225 12.74 -20.48 24.87
C TYR A 225 13.88 -20.69 25.88
N LEU A 226 13.48 -20.75 27.13
CA LEU A 226 14.33 -21.18 28.23
C LEU A 226 14.27 -22.69 28.32
N ALA A 227 15.42 -23.33 28.42
CA ALA A 227 15.53 -24.76 28.45
C ALA A 227 16.03 -25.25 29.82
N ASN A 228 15.75 -26.51 30.13
CA ASN A 228 16.24 -27.19 31.33
C ASN A 228 17.75 -27.52 31.25
N ASN A 229 18.57 -26.53 30.90
CA ASN A 229 20.02 -26.64 30.78
C ASN A 229 20.67 -25.45 31.51
N SER A 230 21.34 -25.74 32.63
CA SER A 230 21.94 -24.72 33.49
C SER A 230 23.20 -24.07 32.90
N GLU A 231 23.87 -24.70 31.93
CA GLU A 231 25.07 -24.13 31.28
C GLU A 231 24.72 -23.19 30.13
N GLN A 232 23.69 -23.56 29.35
CA GLN A 232 23.15 -22.75 28.27
C GLN A 232 21.63 -22.74 28.38
N PRO A 233 21.02 -21.75 29.04
CA PRO A 233 19.59 -21.77 29.33
C PRO A 233 18.73 -21.28 28.16
N VAL A 234 19.27 -20.60 27.15
CA VAL A 234 18.48 -19.97 26.07
C VAL A 234 18.72 -20.68 24.74
N TYR A 235 17.63 -21.08 24.06
CA TYR A 235 17.64 -21.72 22.75
C TYR A 235 16.64 -21.06 21.78
N CYS A 236 16.85 -21.32 20.49
CA CYS A 236 15.95 -20.90 19.41
C CYS A 236 15.57 -22.12 18.56
N CYS A 237 14.29 -22.23 18.21
CA CYS A 237 13.78 -23.17 17.21
C CYS A 237 13.12 -22.39 16.08
N GLU A 238 13.45 -22.72 14.83
CA GLU A 238 12.88 -22.08 13.65
C GLU A 238 11.99 -23.07 12.89
N GLN A 239 10.79 -22.63 12.52
CA GLN A 239 9.86 -23.41 11.70
C GLN A 239 9.07 -22.49 10.77
N ASP A 240 9.02 -22.86 9.49
CA ASP A 240 8.19 -22.18 8.49
C ASP A 240 6.80 -22.81 8.43
N ILE A 241 5.78 -21.97 8.51
CA ILE A 241 4.37 -22.39 8.40
C ILE A 241 3.82 -21.89 7.06
N PRO A 242 3.68 -22.77 6.05
CA PRO A 242 3.18 -22.37 4.75
C PRO A 242 1.68 -22.04 4.82
N PHE A 243 1.26 -21.03 4.07
CA PHE A 243 -0.13 -20.64 3.98
C PHE A 243 -0.56 -20.34 2.55
N LYS A 244 -1.88 -20.47 2.33
CA LYS A 244 -2.55 -20.05 1.10
C LYS A 244 -3.80 -19.28 1.46
N HIS A 245 -4.06 -18.22 0.71
CA HIS A 245 -5.23 -17.37 0.89
C HIS A 245 -5.79 -16.94 -0.45
N GLY A 246 -7.12 -17.04 -0.59
CA GLY A 246 -7.83 -16.56 -1.77
C GLY A 246 -8.75 -15.42 -1.37
N VAL A 247 -8.72 -14.33 -2.12
CA VAL A 247 -9.56 -13.15 -1.93
C VAL A 247 -10.39 -12.95 -3.19
N ASP A 248 -11.71 -12.94 -3.05
CA ASP A 248 -12.62 -12.66 -4.17
C ASP A 248 -12.71 -11.13 -4.35
N ILE A 249 -12.29 -10.65 -5.52
CA ILE A 249 -12.18 -9.22 -5.83
C ILE A 249 -12.83 -8.97 -7.19
N LYS A 250 -14.04 -8.40 -7.22
CA LYS A 250 -14.77 -8.19 -8.47
C LYS A 250 -14.09 -7.18 -9.39
N GLY A 251 -14.05 -7.49 -10.68
CA GLY A 251 -13.52 -6.65 -11.76
C GLY A 251 -12.03 -6.79 -12.00
N VAL A 252 -11.33 -7.68 -11.29
CA VAL A 252 -9.89 -7.92 -11.49
C VAL A 252 -9.67 -8.97 -12.58
N LYS A 253 -8.57 -8.82 -13.30
CA LYS A 253 -8.21 -9.67 -14.44
C LYS A 253 -6.74 -10.08 -14.37
N ALA A 254 -6.40 -11.18 -15.04
CA ALA A 254 -5.07 -11.79 -14.98
C ALA A 254 -3.92 -10.88 -15.49
N GLU A 255 -4.21 -9.88 -16.33
CA GLU A 255 -3.23 -8.92 -16.82
C GLU A 255 -2.89 -7.79 -15.83
N MET A 256 -3.61 -7.69 -14.71
CA MET A 256 -3.38 -6.67 -13.69
C MET A 256 -2.19 -7.04 -12.79
N GLY A 257 -1.54 -6.01 -12.23
CA GLY A 257 -0.54 -6.16 -11.19
C GLY A 257 -1.17 -6.19 -9.80
N CYS A 258 -0.42 -6.66 -8.82
CA CYS A 258 -0.83 -6.68 -7.42
C CYS A 258 0.35 -6.35 -6.52
N ASP A 259 0.18 -5.34 -5.66
CA ASP A 259 1.07 -5.07 -4.55
C ASP A 259 0.42 -5.60 -3.27
N ILE A 260 1.18 -6.31 -2.44
CA ILE A 260 0.67 -6.91 -1.20
C ILE A 260 1.55 -6.49 -0.04
N VAL A 261 0.91 -6.00 1.01
CA VAL A 261 1.51 -5.73 2.32
C VAL A 261 0.88 -6.67 3.33
N MET A 262 1.72 -7.30 4.15
CA MET A 262 1.28 -8.18 5.24
C MET A 262 1.67 -7.59 6.59
N ASN A 263 0.75 -7.62 7.54
CA ASN A 263 0.98 -7.13 8.89
C ASN A 263 0.54 -8.18 9.92
N LEU A 264 1.32 -8.30 11.00
CA LEU A 264 0.91 -9.10 12.16
C LEU A 264 -0.13 -8.31 12.94
N GLU A 265 -1.38 -8.74 12.86
CA GLU A 265 -2.48 -8.07 13.57
C GLU A 265 -2.58 -8.58 15.00
N HIS A 266 -2.49 -9.90 15.19
CA HIS A 266 -2.50 -10.53 16.50
C HIS A 266 -1.62 -11.76 16.52
N CYS A 267 -0.88 -11.96 17.60
CA CYS A 267 -0.01 -13.12 17.79
C CYS A 267 -0.21 -13.65 19.21
N SER A 268 -0.51 -14.94 19.34
CA SER A 268 -0.50 -15.63 20.63
C SER A 268 0.18 -16.98 20.47
N TYR A 269 0.74 -17.47 21.58
CA TYR A 269 1.41 -18.75 21.63
C TYR A 269 1.26 -19.35 23.02
N SER A 270 1.31 -20.69 23.10
CA SER A 270 1.28 -21.39 24.37
C SER A 270 2.10 -22.68 24.30
N MET A 271 2.74 -23.02 25.40
CA MET A 271 3.46 -24.28 25.54
C MET A 271 2.44 -25.40 25.78
N VAL A 272 2.42 -26.39 24.88
CA VAL A 272 1.54 -27.57 25.01
C VAL A 272 2.27 -28.68 25.76
N SER A 273 3.56 -28.85 25.48
CA SER A 273 4.44 -29.81 26.14
C SER A 273 5.88 -29.33 26.13
N ALA A 274 6.79 -30.09 26.73
CA ALA A 274 8.24 -29.82 26.75
C ALA A 274 8.88 -29.67 25.34
N LYS A 275 8.18 -30.10 24.28
CA LYS A 275 8.66 -30.09 22.89
C LYS A 275 7.70 -29.45 21.90
N GLU A 276 6.57 -28.92 22.35
CA GLU A 276 5.50 -28.46 21.46
C GLU A 276 5.01 -27.08 21.89
N VAL A 277 4.98 -26.17 20.92
CA VAL A 277 4.46 -24.82 21.10
C VAL A 277 3.32 -24.61 20.12
N GLU A 278 2.11 -24.41 20.62
CA GLU A 278 0.98 -24.01 19.79
C GLU A 278 1.08 -22.51 19.53
N ILE A 279 0.94 -22.11 18.26
CA ILE A 279 0.86 -20.71 17.87
C ILE A 279 -0.48 -20.40 17.23
N ARG A 280 -0.92 -19.15 17.41
CA ARG A 280 -2.05 -18.57 16.71
C ARG A 280 -1.70 -17.17 16.24
N VAL A 281 -1.59 -17.00 14.93
CA VAL A 281 -1.24 -15.72 14.29
C VAL A 281 -2.37 -15.28 13.37
N VAL A 282 -2.80 -14.03 13.51
CA VAL A 282 -3.70 -13.35 12.59
C VAL A 282 -2.85 -12.44 11.72
N LEU A 283 -2.73 -12.81 10.45
CA LEU A 283 -2.01 -12.07 9.43
C LEU A 283 -2.99 -11.23 8.63
N GLY A 284 -2.90 -9.90 8.76
CA GLY A 284 -3.61 -8.95 7.92
C GLY A 284 -2.93 -8.84 6.56
N ILE A 285 -3.71 -8.90 5.49
CA ILE A 285 -3.25 -8.80 4.11
C ILE A 285 -3.97 -7.63 3.45
N SER A 286 -3.20 -6.63 3.06
CA SER A 286 -3.65 -5.49 2.26
C SER A 286 -3.15 -5.66 0.83
N ALA A 287 -4.06 -5.91 -0.11
CA ALA A 287 -3.76 -6.07 -1.52
C ALA A 287 -4.24 -4.85 -2.32
N ARG A 288 -3.35 -4.28 -3.13
CA ARG A 288 -3.65 -3.21 -4.07
C ARG A 288 -3.52 -3.74 -5.49
N ILE A 289 -4.62 -3.72 -6.23
CA ILE A 289 -4.66 -4.18 -7.63
C ILE A 289 -4.44 -2.98 -8.54
N ILE A 290 -3.42 -3.07 -9.38
CA ILE A 290 -2.99 -1.99 -10.27
C ILE A 290 -3.14 -2.42 -11.72
N LYS A 291 -3.57 -1.51 -12.59
CA LYS A 291 -3.54 -1.71 -14.04
C LYS A 291 -2.55 -0.75 -14.68
N GLN A 292 -1.81 -1.24 -15.67
CA GLN A 292 -0.92 -0.40 -16.46
C GLN A 292 -1.74 0.35 -17.53
N VAL A 293 -1.65 1.67 -17.51
CA VAL A 293 -2.29 2.56 -18.48
C VAL A 293 -1.20 3.17 -19.36
N VAL A 294 -1.37 3.11 -20.67
CA VAL A 294 -0.44 3.71 -21.64
C VAL A 294 -1.13 4.86 -22.35
N ILE A 295 -0.60 6.06 -22.15
CA ILE A 295 -1.17 7.29 -22.70
C ILE A 295 -0.21 7.87 -23.73
N PRO A 296 -0.62 8.00 -25.01
CA PRO A 296 0.19 8.66 -26.01
C PRO A 296 0.09 10.18 -25.86
N VAL A 297 1.14 10.82 -25.35
CA VAL A 297 1.19 12.27 -25.14
C VAL A 297 1.94 12.94 -26.28
N ILE A 298 1.45 14.09 -26.77
CA ILE A 298 2.15 14.89 -27.77
C ILE A 298 3.40 15.49 -27.12
N SER A 299 4.59 15.08 -27.55
CA SER A 299 5.87 15.62 -27.09
C SER A 299 6.36 16.79 -27.96
N LYS A 300 5.97 16.81 -29.24
CA LYS A 300 6.35 17.87 -30.18
C LYS A 300 5.28 18.14 -31.23
N ALA A 301 5.14 19.41 -31.60
CA ALA A 301 4.34 19.85 -32.73
C ALA A 301 5.19 20.73 -33.65
N ALA A 302 5.22 20.40 -34.95
CA ALA A 302 5.93 21.17 -35.97
C ALA A 302 4.97 21.57 -37.10
N GLU A 303 5.00 22.86 -37.45
CA GLU A 303 4.26 23.34 -38.61
C GLU A 303 4.99 22.93 -39.89
N LEU A 304 4.23 22.39 -40.83
CA LEU A 304 4.68 21.99 -42.15
C LEU A 304 4.07 22.91 -43.21
N PRO A 305 4.79 23.16 -44.32
CA PRO A 305 4.25 23.90 -45.45
C PRO A 305 2.90 23.33 -45.91
N GLN A 306 2.00 24.22 -46.35
CA GLN A 306 0.74 23.79 -46.94
C GLN A 306 0.98 23.04 -48.24
N ASP A 307 0.08 22.09 -48.51
CA ASP A 307 0.01 21.42 -49.81
C ASP A 307 -0.81 22.30 -50.76
N GLU A 308 -0.13 23.21 -51.44
CA GLU A 308 -0.75 24.21 -52.33
C GLU A 308 -1.65 23.58 -53.39
N LYS A 309 -1.28 22.40 -53.90
CA LYS A 309 -2.08 21.66 -54.90
C LYS A 309 -3.40 21.17 -54.30
N ARG A 310 -3.37 20.64 -53.07
CA ARG A 310 -4.59 20.20 -52.37
C ARG A 310 -5.50 21.38 -52.04
N VAL A 311 -4.95 22.53 -51.64
CA VAL A 311 -5.73 23.74 -51.37
C VAL A 311 -6.36 24.26 -52.67
N ALA A 312 -5.62 24.26 -53.78
CA ALA A 312 -6.15 24.70 -55.07
C ALA A 312 -7.31 23.83 -55.58
N SER A 313 -7.25 22.52 -55.38
CA SER A 313 -8.26 21.57 -55.89
C SER A 313 -9.51 21.38 -55.00
N GLN A 314 -9.61 22.06 -53.85
CA GLN A 314 -10.75 21.88 -52.95
C GLN A 314 -12.01 22.61 -53.44
N PRO A 315 -13.18 21.94 -53.50
CA PRO A 315 -14.42 22.56 -53.93
C PRO A 315 -14.88 23.63 -52.93
N SER A 316 -15.68 24.61 -53.39
CA SER A 316 -16.21 25.70 -52.55
C SER A 316 -17.16 25.20 -51.46
N ILE A 317 -17.86 24.10 -51.71
CA ILE A 317 -18.74 23.43 -50.75
C ILE A 317 -18.52 21.92 -50.91
N THR A 318 -18.32 21.22 -49.80
CA THR A 318 -18.32 19.76 -49.73
C THR A 318 -19.57 19.28 -48.99
N ILE A 319 -20.26 18.28 -49.54
CA ILE A 319 -21.33 17.56 -48.84
C ILE A 319 -20.75 16.22 -48.39
N TYR A 320 -20.61 16.04 -47.08
CA TYR A 320 -20.09 14.82 -46.48
C TYR A 320 -21.22 14.00 -45.85
N PHE A 321 -21.24 12.69 -46.07
CA PHE A 321 -22.15 11.77 -45.41
C PHE A 321 -21.40 11.02 -44.32
N ALA A 322 -21.78 11.23 -43.07
CA ALA A 322 -21.11 10.66 -41.91
C ALA A 322 -21.12 9.13 -41.94
N GLN A 323 -20.01 8.53 -41.54
CA GLN A 323 -19.86 7.08 -41.43
C GLN A 323 -20.01 6.64 -39.97
N ALA A 324 -20.19 5.33 -39.74
CA ALA A 324 -20.25 4.80 -38.38
C ALA A 324 -18.96 5.11 -37.60
N GLY A 325 -19.10 5.75 -36.43
CA GLY A 325 -17.97 6.15 -35.58
C GLY A 325 -17.34 7.50 -35.95
N ASP A 326 -17.91 8.26 -36.89
CA ASP A 326 -17.51 9.64 -37.14
C ASP A 326 -17.96 10.59 -36.02
N ASN A 327 -17.18 11.65 -35.85
CA ASN A 327 -17.51 12.77 -34.98
C ASN A 327 -17.07 14.07 -35.66
N LEU A 328 -17.56 15.20 -35.13
CA LEU A 328 -17.25 16.52 -35.68
C LEU A 328 -15.75 16.82 -35.70
N TRP A 329 -14.98 16.32 -34.73
CA TRP A 329 -13.52 16.47 -34.71
C TRP A 329 -12.85 15.82 -35.94
N LYS A 330 -13.16 14.55 -36.22
CA LYS A 330 -12.61 13.81 -37.37
C LYS A 330 -12.95 14.51 -38.68
N VAL A 331 -14.19 14.97 -38.84
CA VAL A 331 -14.64 15.70 -40.03
C VAL A 331 -13.92 17.05 -40.14
N ALA A 332 -13.90 17.85 -39.07
CA ALA A 332 -13.26 19.16 -39.07
C ALA A 332 -11.76 19.07 -39.38
N LYS A 333 -11.05 18.09 -38.78
CA LYS A 333 -9.64 17.79 -39.05
C LYS A 333 -9.41 17.40 -40.51
N LYS A 334 -10.25 16.52 -41.06
CA LYS A 334 -10.13 16.02 -42.45
C LYS A 334 -10.29 17.14 -43.49
N TYR A 335 -11.21 18.07 -43.23
CA TYR A 335 -11.56 19.14 -44.14
C TYR A 335 -10.97 20.51 -43.77
N TYR A 336 -10.06 20.57 -42.79
CA TYR A 336 -9.41 21.80 -42.34
C TYR A 336 -10.40 22.93 -41.98
N THR A 337 -11.47 22.58 -41.26
CA THR A 337 -12.44 23.53 -40.70
C THR A 337 -12.47 23.42 -39.17
N THR A 338 -13.42 24.03 -38.47
CA THR A 338 -13.57 23.89 -37.00
C THR A 338 -14.91 23.25 -36.65
N ILE A 339 -14.99 22.64 -35.46
CA ILE A 339 -16.25 22.07 -34.93
C ILE A 339 -17.31 23.17 -34.83
N GLU A 340 -16.94 24.34 -34.34
CA GLU A 340 -17.83 25.51 -34.24
C GLU A 340 -18.44 25.89 -35.60
N GLU A 341 -17.63 25.91 -36.66
CA GLU A 341 -18.10 26.24 -38.00
C GLU A 341 -19.02 25.16 -38.57
N LEU A 342 -18.70 23.88 -38.32
CA LEU A 342 -19.57 22.76 -38.70
C LEU A 342 -20.91 22.84 -37.97
N LYS A 343 -20.92 23.07 -36.66
CA LYS A 343 -22.14 23.22 -35.85
C LYS A 343 -22.99 24.39 -36.37
N LYS A 344 -22.36 25.54 -36.60
CA LYS A 344 -23.03 26.75 -37.10
C LYS A 344 -23.63 26.54 -38.50
N THR A 345 -22.87 25.96 -39.44
CA THR A 345 -23.34 25.79 -40.82
C THR A 345 -24.47 24.78 -40.92
N ASN A 346 -24.44 23.73 -40.09
CA ASN A 346 -25.38 22.61 -40.16
C ASN A 346 -26.49 22.68 -39.09
N ALA A 347 -26.56 23.78 -38.32
CA ALA A 347 -27.48 23.95 -37.20
C ALA A 347 -27.48 22.76 -36.22
N LEU A 348 -26.30 22.21 -35.96
CA LEU A 348 -26.14 21.06 -35.06
C LEU A 348 -26.19 21.54 -33.60
N GLY A 349 -26.74 20.69 -32.73
CA GLY A 349 -26.71 20.90 -31.29
C GLY A 349 -25.33 20.63 -30.67
N ASP A 350 -25.33 20.42 -29.35
CA ASP A 350 -24.07 20.28 -28.61
C ASP A 350 -23.36 18.93 -28.83
N SER A 351 -24.08 17.90 -29.28
CA SER A 351 -23.51 16.59 -29.61
C SER A 351 -22.42 16.72 -30.67
N GLU A 352 -21.28 16.10 -30.42
CA GLU A 352 -20.19 16.01 -31.40
C GLU A 352 -20.14 14.65 -32.12
N ILE A 353 -20.96 13.70 -31.69
CA ILE A 353 -21.11 12.38 -32.31
C ILE A 353 -22.06 12.52 -33.50
N LEU A 354 -21.65 11.98 -34.66
CA LEU A 354 -22.46 12.00 -35.88
C LEU A 354 -23.13 10.65 -36.09
N THR A 355 -24.38 10.67 -36.57
CA THR A 355 -25.10 9.45 -36.93
C THR A 355 -24.68 9.01 -38.33
N ALA A 356 -24.50 7.70 -38.56
CA ALA A 356 -24.17 7.20 -39.89
C ALA A 356 -25.26 7.62 -40.91
N GLY A 357 -24.83 8.16 -42.05
CA GLY A 357 -25.70 8.71 -43.10
C GLY A 357 -26.08 10.18 -42.93
N GLU A 358 -25.75 10.80 -41.79
CA GLU A 358 -26.02 12.22 -41.54
C GLU A 358 -25.25 13.12 -42.52
N GLN A 359 -25.95 14.10 -43.11
CA GLN A 359 -25.40 14.99 -44.12
C GLN A 359 -24.77 16.23 -43.45
N ILE A 360 -23.48 16.45 -43.70
CA ILE A 360 -22.70 17.57 -43.19
C ILE A 360 -22.22 18.44 -44.35
N LEU A 361 -22.71 19.67 -44.42
CA LEU A 361 -22.25 20.73 -45.32
C LEU A 361 -20.97 21.36 -44.77
N ILE A 362 -19.94 21.44 -45.62
CA ILE A 362 -18.61 21.94 -45.26
C ILE A 362 -18.21 23.02 -46.27
N PRO A 363 -18.39 24.30 -45.94
CA PRO A 363 -17.97 25.42 -46.77
C PRO A 363 -16.45 25.57 -46.76
N ARG A 364 -15.85 25.85 -47.92
CA ARG A 364 -14.46 26.26 -48.00
C ARG A 364 -14.32 27.70 -47.51
N LYS A 365 -13.45 27.92 -46.52
CA LYS A 365 -13.04 29.28 -46.15
C LYS A 365 -12.12 29.82 -47.26
N LEU A 366 -12.62 30.79 -48.02
CA LEU A 366 -11.78 31.64 -48.85
C LEU A 366 -11.01 32.57 -47.90
N LYS A 367 -9.68 32.60 -48.01
CA LYS A 367 -8.85 33.58 -47.30
C LYS A 367 -8.90 34.92 -48.02
#